data_AF-A0A9E5I8Q7-F1
#
_entry.id   AF-A0A9E5I8Q7-F1
#
_cell.length_a   1.000
_cell.length_b   1.000
_cell.length_c   1.000
_cell.angle_alpha   90.00
_cell.angle_beta   90.00
_cell.angle_gamma   90.00
#
_symmetry.space_group_name_H-M   'P 1'
#
loop_
_entity.id
_entity.type
_entity.pdbx_description
1 polymer ?
#
loop_
_entity_poly.entity_id
_entity_poly.type
_entity_poly.pdbx_seq_one_letter_code
_entity_poly.pdbx_strand_id
1 'polypeptide(L)' 'RVRVAGSVVETGLRKFGAIVGDKSSVGCNAVINPGSLIAKGARILPGTIWSSQG' A
#
# COMPACT_ATOMS: atom_id res chain seq x y z
N ARG A 1 6.74 4.01 -8.83
CA ARG A 1 5.98 5.15 -8.27
C ARG A 1 5.14 4.74 -7.06
N VAL A 2 4.97 5.64 -6.09
CA VAL A 2 4.11 5.48 -4.89
C VAL A 2 3.24 6.72 -4.75
N ARG A 3 1.96 6.58 -4.35
CA ARG A 3 1.10 7.74 -4.01
C ARG A 3 1.20 8.03 -2.52
N VAL A 4 1.56 9.25 -2.16
CA VAL A 4 1.68 9.74 -0.78
C VAL A 4 1.14 11.16 -0.72
N ALA A 5 0.14 11.41 0.14
CA ALA A 5 -0.41 12.74 0.42
C ALA A 5 -0.70 13.57 -0.86
N GLY A 6 -1.53 13.03 -1.74
CA GLY A 6 -1.93 13.64 -3.01
C GLY A 6 -0.85 13.62 -4.10
N SER A 7 0.39 13.29 -3.75
CA SER A 7 1.55 13.37 -4.65
C SER A 7 2.02 11.99 -5.10
N VAL A 8 2.67 11.94 -6.26
CA VAL A 8 3.29 10.72 -6.79
C VAL A 8 4.80 10.84 -6.66
N VAL A 9 5.43 9.89 -5.96
CA VAL A 9 6.88 9.80 -5.78
C VAL A 9 7.43 8.68 -6.67
N GLU A 10 8.45 8.98 -7.46
CA GLU A 10 9.13 7.98 -8.27
C GLU A 10 10.05 7.10 -7.43
N THR A 11 10.01 5.79 -7.67
CA THR A 11 10.79 4.80 -6.90
C THR A 11 12.11 4.43 -7.58
N GLY A 12 12.28 4.79 -8.86
CA GLY A 12 13.41 4.34 -9.69
C GLY A 12 13.40 2.83 -10.02
N LEU A 13 12.40 2.08 -9.55
CA LEU A 13 12.29 0.63 -9.71
C LEU A 13 11.31 0.27 -10.81
N ARG A 14 11.72 -0.65 -11.70
CA ARG A 14 10.85 -1.22 -12.74
C ARG A 14 9.66 -1.98 -12.14
N LYS A 15 9.85 -2.66 -11.01
CA LYS A 15 8.81 -3.40 -10.28
C LYS A 15 8.85 -2.97 -8.82
N PHE A 16 7.73 -2.46 -8.32
CA PHE A 16 7.59 -2.04 -6.94
C PHE A 16 6.24 -2.54 -6.42
N GLY A 17 6.25 -3.23 -5.28
CA GLY A 17 5.05 -3.74 -4.63
C GLY A 17 4.37 -2.64 -3.83
N ALA A 18 4.34 -2.77 -2.51
CA ALA A 18 3.75 -1.79 -1.61
C ALA A 18 4.66 -1.58 -0.39
N ILE A 19 4.45 -0.48 0.32
CA ILE A 19 5.07 -0.21 1.62
C ILE A 19 4.07 -0.58 2.70
N VAL A 20 4.48 -1.42 3.64
CA VAL A 20 3.66 -1.90 4.74
C VAL A 20 4.25 -1.38 6.05
N GLY A 21 3.56 -0.43 6.69
CA GLY A 21 4.04 0.19 7.92
C GLY A 21 4.04 -0.75 9.12
N ASP A 22 4.85 -0.42 10.12
CA ASP A 22 5.00 -1.24 11.33
C ASP A 22 3.66 -1.54 12.00
N LYS A 23 3.55 -2.74 12.58
CA LYS A 23 2.36 -3.21 13.31
C LYS A 23 1.06 -3.17 12.49
N SER A 24 1.15 -3.11 11.17
CA SER A 24 -0.01 -3.27 10.30
C SER A 24 -0.34 -4.76 10.09
N SER A 25 -1.58 -5.04 9.72
CA SER A 25 -2.06 -6.40 9.45
C SER A 25 -2.84 -6.43 8.15
N VAL A 26 -2.57 -7.43 7.31
CA VAL A 26 -3.28 -7.65 6.05
C VAL A 26 -4.11 -8.92 6.15
N GLY A 27 -5.43 -8.78 6.02
CA GLY A 27 -6.36 -9.91 6.02
C GLY A 27 -6.15 -10.84 4.83
N CYS A 28 -6.56 -12.10 4.98
CA CYS A 28 -6.44 -13.08 3.91
C CYS A 28 -7.20 -12.64 2.65
N ASN A 29 -6.68 -13.06 1.49
CA ASN A 29 -7.25 -12.73 0.18
C ASN A 29 -7.38 -11.22 -0.12
N ALA A 30 -6.68 -10.36 0.62
CA ALA A 30 -6.59 -8.96 0.27
C ALA A 30 -5.62 -8.76 -0.92
N VAL A 31 -5.95 -7.82 -1.80
CA VAL A 31 -5.12 -7.43 -2.94
C VAL A 31 -4.56 -6.04 -2.68
N ILE A 32 -3.24 -5.90 -2.70
CA ILE A 32 -2.57 -4.61 -2.53
C ILE A 32 -2.02 -4.15 -3.88
N ASN A 33 -2.52 -3.03 -4.39
CA ASN A 33 -2.09 -2.53 -5.68
C ASN A 33 -0.63 -2.04 -5.65
N PRO A 34 0.17 -2.28 -6.70
CA PRO A 34 1.53 -1.75 -6.82
C PRO A 34 1.59 -0.24 -6.59
N GLY A 35 2.59 0.22 -5.85
CA GLY A 35 2.76 1.61 -5.46
C GLY A 35 1.88 2.06 -4.29
N SER A 36 1.26 1.14 -3.56
CA SER A 36 0.44 1.50 -2.39
C SER A 36 1.27 1.69 -1.11
N LEU A 37 0.82 2.61 -0.27
CA LEU A 37 1.28 2.81 1.10
C LEU A 37 0.21 2.31 2.08
N ILE A 38 0.61 1.49 3.06
CA ILE A 38 -0.22 1.08 4.21
C ILE A 38 0.40 1.70 5.45
N ALA A 39 -0.36 2.53 6.17
CA ALA A 39 0.12 3.26 7.33
C ALA A 39 0.46 2.33 8.52
N LYS A 40 1.32 2.83 9.42
CA LYS A 40 1.64 2.18 10.69
C LYS A 40 0.36 1.88 11.48
N GLY A 41 0.22 0.65 11.96
CA GLY A 41 -0.95 0.21 12.73
C GLY A 41 -2.24 0.02 11.92
N ALA A 42 -2.21 0.18 10.59
CA ALA A 42 -3.39 -0.01 9.76
C ALA A 42 -3.79 -1.50 9.68
N ARG A 43 -5.10 -1.74 9.59
CA ARG A 43 -5.67 -3.08 9.42
C ARG A 43 -6.42 -3.14 8.10
N ILE A 44 -5.87 -3.88 7.14
CA ILE A 44 -6.55 -4.19 5.88
C ILE A 44 -7.44 -5.43 6.12
N LEU A 45 -8.72 -5.31 5.79
CA LEU A 45 -9.68 -6.39 6.02
C LEU A 45 -9.51 -7.51 4.97
N PRO A 46 -9.88 -8.76 5.30
CA PRO A 46 -9.90 -9.85 4.32
C PRO A 46 -10.71 -9.52 3.07
N GLY A 47 -10.25 -9.97 1.90
CA GLY A 47 -10.93 -9.74 0.61
C GLY A 47 -10.93 -8.29 0.12
N THR A 48 -10.24 -7.37 0.79
CA THR A 48 -10.19 -5.95 0.38
C THR A 48 -9.21 -5.74 -0.77
N ILE A 49 -9.61 -4.93 -1.76
CA ILE A 49 -8.70 -4.38 -2.76
C ILE A 49 -8.22 -3.01 -2.28
N TRP A 50 -6.96 -2.92 -1.88
CA TRP A 50 -6.36 -1.70 -1.36
C TRP A 50 -5.61 -0.93 -2.45
N SER A 51 -5.86 0.38 -2.49
CA SER A 51 -5.03 1.36 -3.19
C SER A 51 -4.78 2.53 -2.27
N SER A 52 -3.54 3.03 -2.21
CA SER A 52 -3.29 4.33 -1.56
C SER A 52 -4.05 5.42 -2.29
N GLN A 53 -5.08 5.98 -1.65
CA GLN A 53 -5.62 7.26 -2.06
C GLN A 53 -4.62 8.34 -1.65
N GLY A 54 -4.38 9.27 -2.57
CA GLY A 54 -3.58 10.45 -2.29
C GLY A 54 -4.24 11.28 -1.20
#